data_AF-A9UWK5-F1
#
_entry.id   AF-A9UWK5-F1
#
_cell.length_a   1.000
_cell.length_b   1.000
_cell.length_c   1.000
_cell.angle_alpha   90.00
_cell.angle_beta   90.00
_cell.angle_gamma   90.00
#
_symmetry.space_group_name_H-M   'P 1'
#
loop_
_entity.id
_entity.type
_entity.pdbx_description
1 polymer ?
#
loop_
_entity_poly.entity_id
_entity_poly.type
_entity_poly.pdbx_seq_one_letter_code
_entity_poly.pdbx_strand_id
1 'polypeptide(L)'
;YMQPWLHNVQHLEGNVDVLILGLVKVTITQPELYTSLQAKVWFTMGKISTLVPGIMRAFLNTARECGAGSAEAEIMADCAVTLAAANKELVARIILDEVLECLRQTSQGAKESLPQHPSWPYLAVLTRFLLTLSFNDRLHVENNLPALLHIITMLMASGGLQVRAAIHAITINILQSLCTTLTLDAEQLRRMRVRLQELTIPRTYLQFGISGTRDSSEAVFLTRGRSGPGSLRKQKSLLDDSVRDLIPLKLDALQHLVNNLWETLEDVEPANARWRSEWHALTQAAAFRANPALQPRAFVTMGTTSRHMPHATLAKILDNLATALKRQDVDLVDSIMMALARLLAVVVPRESGLEFHALSFWTAVTILHLGSAALFTSALAVIETVLTAFEDHRVVDGHSLIHVLEPSRARCQQQFGELDASIGMSFADSFDFAMAGSLVRGLQHSQPGTVTRTIRLLSQLLNIERGMQARNSTRLSLTSFKVRRSMLGYLTVLWPIADEV
;
A
#
# COMPACT_ATOMS: atom_id res chain seq x y z
N TYR A 1 12.87 -43.06 -20.85
CA TYR A 1 11.77 -43.98 -21.23
C TYR A 1 10.44 -43.75 -20.50
N MET A 2 10.35 -42.88 -19.48
CA MET A 2 9.07 -42.68 -18.76
C MET A 2 8.01 -41.84 -19.50
N GLN A 3 8.43 -40.94 -20.41
CA GLN A 3 7.56 -39.93 -21.02
C GLN A 3 6.24 -40.47 -21.62
N PRO A 4 6.20 -41.58 -22.38
CA PRO A 4 4.95 -42.10 -22.95
C PRO A 4 3.93 -42.54 -21.89
N TRP A 5 4.41 -42.98 -20.73
CA TRP A 5 3.58 -43.52 -19.65
C TRP A 5 3.02 -42.43 -18.74
N LEU A 6 3.60 -41.22 -18.76
CA LEU A 6 3.19 -40.11 -17.88
C LEU A 6 1.76 -39.62 -18.15
N HIS A 7 1.27 -39.75 -19.39
CA HIS A 7 -0.11 -39.40 -19.74
C HIS A 7 -1.16 -40.25 -19.03
N ASN A 8 -0.79 -41.49 -18.66
CA ASN A 8 -1.69 -42.42 -17.99
C ASN A 8 -1.68 -42.26 -16.46
N VAL A 9 -0.80 -41.42 -15.91
CA VAL A 9 -0.64 -41.24 -14.46
C VAL A 9 -1.94 -40.71 -13.82
N GLN A 10 -2.72 -39.92 -14.55
CA GLN A 10 -4.03 -39.45 -14.08
C GLN A 10 -5.06 -40.56 -13.82
N HIS A 11 -4.85 -41.75 -14.39
CA HIS A 11 -5.73 -42.91 -14.25
C HIS A 11 -5.26 -43.91 -13.18
N LEU A 12 -4.14 -43.64 -12.49
CA LEU A 12 -3.67 -44.47 -11.40
C LEU A 12 -4.48 -44.15 -10.13
N GLU A 13 -5.43 -45.01 -9.76
CA GLU A 13 -6.16 -44.85 -8.50
C GLU A 13 -5.22 -45.02 -7.29
N GLY A 14 -5.17 -44.03 -6.40
CA GLY A 14 -4.55 -44.11 -5.07
C GLY A 14 -3.03 -43.95 -4.96
N ASN A 15 -2.24 -43.94 -6.04
CA ASN A 15 -0.76 -43.90 -5.98
C ASN A 15 -0.11 -42.64 -6.60
N VAL A 16 -0.89 -41.68 -7.08
CA VAL A 16 -0.37 -40.50 -7.77
C VAL A 16 0.46 -39.61 -6.85
N ASP A 17 0.00 -39.36 -5.63
CA ASP A 17 0.70 -38.50 -4.68
C ASP A 17 2.05 -39.09 -4.25
N VAL A 18 2.11 -40.42 -4.05
CA VAL A 18 3.36 -41.14 -3.74
C VAL A 18 4.35 -41.04 -4.90
N LEU A 19 3.88 -41.19 -6.14
CA LEU A 19 4.71 -41.01 -7.33
C LEU A 19 5.26 -39.59 -7.42
N ILE A 20 4.42 -38.58 -7.23
CA ILE A 20 4.82 -37.16 -7.27
C ILE A 20 5.89 -36.88 -6.22
N LEU A 21 5.69 -37.32 -4.97
CA LEU A 21 6.66 -37.15 -3.90
C LEU A 21 7.98 -37.89 -4.19
N GLY A 22 7.90 -39.10 -4.77
CA GLY A 22 9.07 -39.82 -5.25
C GLY A 22 9.86 -39.04 -6.30
N LEU A 23 9.16 -38.45 -7.28
CA LEU A 23 9.77 -37.62 -8.33
C LEU A 23 10.38 -36.33 -7.78
N VAL A 24 9.73 -35.68 -6.80
CA VAL A 24 10.28 -34.52 -6.09
C VAL A 24 11.60 -34.89 -5.41
N LYS A 25 11.61 -36.01 -4.67
CA LYS A 25 12.83 -36.50 -3.98
C LYS A 25 13.95 -36.79 -4.96
N VAL A 26 13.67 -37.45 -6.09
CA VAL A 26 14.67 -37.71 -7.14
C VAL A 26 15.19 -36.40 -7.74
N THR A 27 14.30 -35.43 -8.00
CA THR A 27 14.68 -34.11 -8.55
C THR A 27 15.65 -33.36 -7.63
N ILE A 28 15.45 -33.45 -6.32
CA ILE A 28 16.33 -32.81 -5.33
C ILE A 28 17.66 -33.57 -5.17
N THR A 29 17.61 -34.91 -5.13
CA THR A 29 18.77 -35.74 -4.77
C THR A 29 19.69 -36.09 -5.94
N GLN A 30 19.23 -35.96 -7.19
CA GLN A 30 19.96 -36.36 -8.39
C GLN A 30 20.19 -35.17 -9.34
N PRO A 31 21.19 -34.30 -9.10
CA PRO A 31 21.48 -33.14 -9.93
C PRO A 31 21.76 -33.49 -11.40
N GLU A 32 22.36 -34.66 -11.65
CA GLU A 32 22.70 -35.15 -12.99
C GLU A 32 21.45 -35.37 -13.86
N LEU A 33 20.32 -35.72 -13.24
CA LEU A 33 19.06 -35.97 -13.92
C LEU A 33 18.19 -34.72 -14.06
N TYR A 34 18.57 -33.61 -13.43
CA TYR A 34 17.75 -32.41 -13.28
C TYR A 34 17.16 -31.91 -14.61
N THR A 35 18.02 -31.65 -15.61
CA THR A 35 17.60 -31.16 -16.93
C THR A 35 16.64 -32.13 -17.63
N SER A 36 16.87 -33.44 -17.47
CA SER A 36 16.00 -34.47 -18.05
C SER A 36 14.65 -34.54 -17.34
N LEU A 37 14.63 -34.41 -16.01
CA LEU A 37 13.40 -34.39 -15.21
C LEU A 37 12.55 -33.17 -15.56
N GLN A 38 13.16 -31.98 -15.66
CA GLN A 38 12.46 -30.77 -16.11
C GLN A 38 11.81 -30.96 -17.49
N ALA A 39 12.61 -31.31 -18.49
CA ALA A 39 12.14 -31.34 -19.88
C ALA A 39 11.20 -32.51 -20.20
N LYS A 40 11.39 -33.67 -19.56
CA LYS A 40 10.69 -34.91 -19.93
C LYS A 40 9.62 -35.33 -18.94
N VAL A 41 9.77 -34.98 -17.66
CA VAL A 41 8.82 -35.36 -16.61
C VAL A 41 7.93 -34.18 -16.25
N TRP A 42 8.48 -33.13 -15.63
CA TRP A 42 7.69 -32.00 -15.12
C TRP A 42 6.95 -31.26 -16.22
N PHE A 43 7.60 -30.97 -17.36
CA PHE A 43 6.92 -30.35 -18.50
C PHE A 43 5.78 -31.22 -19.06
N THR A 44 5.97 -32.54 -19.14
CA THR A 44 4.94 -33.47 -19.66
C THR A 44 3.76 -33.58 -18.69
N MET A 45 4.04 -33.73 -17.39
CA MET A 45 3.00 -33.78 -16.36
C MET A 45 2.25 -32.45 -16.20
N GLY A 46 2.94 -31.32 -16.42
CA GLY A 46 2.32 -29.99 -16.40
C GLY A 46 1.24 -29.80 -17.46
N LYS A 47 1.32 -30.50 -18.59
CA LYS A 47 0.27 -30.48 -19.63
C LYS A 47 -1.03 -31.15 -19.18
N ILE A 48 -1.00 -31.92 -18.09
CA ILE A 48 -2.14 -32.67 -17.57
C ILE A 48 -2.75 -31.86 -16.42
N SER A 49 -3.74 -31.03 -16.71
CA SER A 49 -4.34 -30.07 -15.76
C SER A 49 -4.83 -30.71 -14.45
N THR A 50 -5.26 -31.98 -14.47
CA THR A 50 -5.70 -32.71 -13.27
C THR A 50 -4.56 -33.01 -12.29
N LEU A 51 -3.32 -33.12 -12.77
CA LEU A 51 -2.15 -33.41 -11.94
C LEU A 51 -1.50 -32.15 -11.35
N VAL A 52 -1.61 -31.01 -12.05
CA VAL A 52 -0.96 -29.75 -11.67
C VAL A 52 -1.24 -29.34 -10.20
N PRO A 53 -2.48 -29.41 -9.68
CA PRO A 53 -2.74 -29.08 -8.26
C PRO A 53 -1.98 -29.98 -7.27
N GLY A 54 -1.90 -31.29 -7.54
CA GLY A 54 -1.17 -32.23 -6.70
C GLY A 54 0.34 -31.98 -6.73
N ILE A 55 0.89 -31.70 -7.92
CA ILE A 55 2.32 -31.40 -8.08
C ILE A 55 2.69 -30.08 -7.41
N MET A 56 1.90 -29.01 -7.64
CA MET A 56 2.13 -27.72 -6.99
C MET A 56 2.06 -27.83 -5.46
N ARG A 57 1.10 -28.60 -4.92
CA ARG A 57 1.02 -28.86 -3.48
C ARG A 57 2.28 -29.58 -2.96
N ALA A 58 2.76 -30.58 -3.68
CA ALA A 58 3.99 -31.29 -3.30
C ALA A 58 5.22 -30.36 -3.33
N PHE A 59 5.35 -29.50 -4.35
CA PHE A 59 6.43 -28.51 -4.43
C PHE A 59 6.38 -27.51 -3.27
N LEU A 60 5.20 -26.97 -2.98
CA LEU A 60 4.99 -25.99 -1.92
C LEU A 60 5.22 -26.59 -0.52
N ASN A 61 4.74 -27.80 -0.26
CA ASN A 61 4.96 -28.49 1.01
C ASN A 61 6.44 -28.81 1.24
N THR A 62 7.12 -29.33 0.21
CA THR A 62 8.56 -29.62 0.28
C THR A 62 9.35 -28.34 0.55
N ALA A 63 9.06 -27.25 -0.16
CA ALA A 63 9.72 -25.97 0.06
C ALA A 63 9.40 -25.36 1.43
N ARG A 64 8.18 -25.56 1.95
CA ARG A 64 7.77 -25.12 3.29
C ARG A 64 8.55 -25.83 4.39
N GLU A 65 8.79 -27.14 4.25
CA GLU A 65 9.54 -27.95 5.21
C GLU A 65 11.03 -27.57 5.24
N CYS A 66 11.63 -27.33 4.07
CA CYS A 66 13.05 -26.94 3.98
C CYS A 66 13.30 -25.45 4.33
N GLY A 67 12.30 -24.59 4.12
CA GLY A 67 12.34 -23.17 4.43
C GLY A 67 12.90 -22.28 3.31
N ALA A 68 12.68 -20.97 3.43
CA ALA A 68 13.12 -19.99 2.44
C ALA A 68 14.65 -19.91 2.36
N GLY A 69 15.19 -19.87 1.14
CA GLY A 69 16.63 -19.79 0.87
C GLY A 69 17.37 -21.14 0.93
N SER A 70 16.67 -22.26 1.13
CA SER A 70 17.24 -23.60 0.98
C SER A 70 17.42 -23.96 -0.51
N ALA A 71 18.35 -24.86 -0.83
CA ALA A 71 18.56 -25.32 -2.20
C ALA A 71 17.33 -26.05 -2.74
N GLU A 72 16.65 -26.82 -1.88
CA GLU A 72 15.44 -27.57 -2.20
C GLU A 72 14.29 -26.63 -2.57
N ALA A 73 14.08 -25.55 -1.81
CA ALA A 73 13.06 -24.55 -2.11
C ALA A 73 13.32 -23.85 -3.46
N GLU A 74 14.59 -23.58 -3.78
CA GLU A 74 15.00 -23.00 -5.08
C GLU A 74 14.74 -23.96 -6.25
N ILE A 75 15.09 -25.25 -6.09
CA ILE A 75 14.82 -26.30 -7.09
C ILE A 75 13.30 -26.41 -7.32
N MET A 76 12.48 -26.43 -6.26
CA MET A 76 11.03 -26.51 -6.40
C MET A 76 10.43 -25.27 -7.08
N ALA A 77 10.93 -24.07 -6.76
CA ALA A 77 10.50 -22.85 -7.43
C ALA A 77 10.85 -22.85 -8.93
N ASP A 78 12.03 -23.38 -9.31
CA ASP A 78 12.42 -23.53 -10.72
C ASP A 78 11.58 -24.60 -11.44
N CYS A 79 11.29 -25.73 -10.79
CA CYS A 79 10.35 -26.73 -11.31
C CYS A 79 8.94 -26.14 -11.55
N ALA A 80 8.48 -25.23 -10.70
CA ALA A 80 7.21 -24.54 -10.89
C ALA A 80 7.20 -23.69 -12.17
N VAL A 81 8.32 -23.09 -12.57
CA VAL A 81 8.44 -22.39 -13.87
C VAL A 81 8.24 -23.34 -15.04
N THR A 82 8.80 -24.55 -14.95
CA THR A 82 8.63 -25.57 -15.99
C THR A 82 7.18 -26.06 -16.06
N LEU A 83 6.50 -26.22 -14.93
CA LEU A 83 5.06 -26.48 -14.92
C LEU A 83 4.26 -25.33 -15.55
N ALA A 84 4.58 -24.09 -15.18
CA ALA A 84 3.93 -22.92 -15.75
C ALA A 84 4.21 -22.75 -17.25
N ALA A 85 5.32 -23.31 -17.77
CA ALA A 85 5.59 -23.36 -19.21
C ALA A 85 4.56 -24.20 -19.96
N ALA A 86 4.04 -25.24 -19.29
CA ALA A 86 3.07 -26.16 -19.85
C ALA A 86 1.62 -25.75 -19.54
N ASN A 87 1.37 -25.15 -18.37
CA ASN A 87 0.04 -24.79 -17.89
C ASN A 87 0.08 -23.53 -17.01
N LYS A 88 0.28 -22.40 -17.71
CA LYS A 88 0.55 -21.09 -17.10
C LYS A 88 -0.63 -20.61 -16.23
N GLU A 89 -1.87 -20.76 -16.69
CA GLU A 89 -3.08 -20.24 -15.99
C GLU A 89 -3.29 -20.91 -14.64
N LEU A 90 -3.22 -22.25 -14.63
CA LEU A 90 -3.51 -23.03 -13.43
C LEU A 90 -2.42 -22.88 -12.39
N VAL A 91 -1.14 -22.87 -12.80
CA VAL A 91 -0.01 -22.65 -11.88
C VAL A 91 -0.07 -21.26 -11.26
N ALA A 92 -0.32 -20.22 -12.07
CA ALA A 92 -0.47 -18.85 -11.59
C ALA A 92 -1.60 -18.73 -10.57
N ARG A 93 -2.77 -19.31 -10.87
CA ARG A 93 -3.91 -19.31 -9.95
C ARG A 93 -3.57 -19.98 -8.61
N ILE A 94 -2.98 -21.18 -8.63
CA ILE A 94 -2.65 -21.92 -7.41
C ILE A 94 -1.69 -21.13 -6.52
N ILE A 95 -0.61 -20.57 -7.08
CA ILE A 95 0.37 -19.83 -6.26
C ILE A 95 -0.22 -18.53 -5.69
N LEU A 96 -1.05 -17.82 -6.45
CA LEU A 96 -1.67 -16.57 -6.00
C LEU A 96 -2.73 -16.83 -4.93
N ASP A 97 -3.57 -17.84 -5.12
CA ASP A 97 -4.57 -18.26 -4.14
C ASP A 97 -3.88 -18.64 -2.82
N GLU A 98 -2.77 -19.38 -2.87
CA GLU A 98 -2.00 -19.75 -1.68
C GLU A 98 -1.40 -18.54 -0.96
N VAL A 99 -0.84 -17.56 -1.68
CA VAL A 99 -0.29 -16.33 -1.08
C VAL A 99 -1.39 -15.49 -0.44
N LEU A 100 -2.51 -15.28 -1.14
CA LEU A 100 -3.62 -14.50 -0.64
C LEU A 100 -4.27 -15.15 0.59
N GLU A 101 -4.41 -16.48 0.58
CA GLU A 101 -4.91 -17.24 1.71
C GLU A 101 -3.95 -17.17 2.90
N CYS A 102 -2.64 -17.29 2.67
CA CYS A 102 -1.65 -17.15 3.73
C CYS A 102 -1.65 -15.73 4.33
N LEU A 103 -1.76 -14.68 3.51
CA LEU A 103 -1.94 -13.30 3.97
C LEU A 103 -3.23 -13.14 4.79
N ARG A 104 -4.34 -13.73 4.34
CA ARG A 104 -5.61 -13.71 5.09
C ARG A 104 -5.47 -14.38 6.45
N GLN A 105 -4.78 -15.51 6.54
CA GLN A 105 -4.56 -16.25 7.78
C GLN A 105 -3.75 -15.43 8.81
N THR A 106 -2.92 -14.47 8.39
CA THR A 106 -2.19 -13.61 9.33
C THR A 106 -3.08 -12.72 10.22
N SER A 107 -4.37 -12.61 9.89
CA SER A 107 -5.34 -11.96 10.78
C SER A 107 -5.65 -12.79 12.03
N GLN A 108 -5.46 -14.11 11.99
CA GLN A 108 -5.66 -15.00 13.12
C GLN A 108 -4.37 -15.04 13.95
N GLY A 109 -4.40 -14.47 15.16
CA GLY A 109 -3.18 -14.31 15.95
C GLY A 109 -2.26 -13.19 15.43
N ALA A 110 -2.88 -12.14 14.88
CA ALA A 110 -2.18 -11.00 14.28
C ALA A 110 -1.11 -10.40 15.20
N LYS A 111 -0.03 -9.95 14.57
CA LYS A 111 1.14 -9.33 15.20
C LYS A 111 1.36 -7.94 14.62
N GLU A 112 2.10 -7.11 15.33
CA GLU A 112 2.50 -5.76 14.88
C GLU A 112 3.34 -5.79 13.61
N SER A 113 4.09 -6.87 13.40
CA SER A 113 4.94 -7.04 12.23
C SER A 113 4.75 -8.42 11.61
N LEU A 114 4.62 -8.46 10.28
CA LEU A 114 4.45 -9.70 9.52
C LEU A 114 5.54 -10.75 9.84
N PRO A 115 6.85 -10.40 9.87
CA PRO A 115 7.92 -11.29 10.29
C PRO A 115 7.75 -12.04 11.62
N GLN A 116 6.97 -11.48 12.55
CA GLN A 116 6.75 -12.09 13.86
C GLN A 116 5.62 -13.15 13.83
N HIS A 117 4.86 -13.23 12.73
CA HIS A 117 3.74 -14.16 12.60
C HIS A 117 4.22 -15.57 12.24
N PRO A 118 3.63 -16.65 12.79
CA PRO A 118 4.03 -18.03 12.48
C PRO A 118 3.96 -18.43 11.00
N SER A 119 3.09 -17.78 10.22
CA SER A 119 2.99 -18.00 8.77
C SER A 119 4.10 -17.31 7.96
N TRP A 120 4.90 -16.44 8.56
CA TRP A 120 5.93 -15.68 7.85
C TRP A 120 6.97 -16.52 7.11
N PRO A 121 7.55 -17.59 7.69
CA PRO A 121 8.51 -18.43 6.96
C PRO A 121 7.92 -19.00 5.68
N TYR A 122 6.63 -19.34 5.70
CA TYR A 122 5.94 -19.83 4.52
C TYR A 122 5.65 -18.71 3.50
N LEU A 123 5.25 -17.51 3.95
CA LEU A 123 5.13 -16.33 3.07
C LEU A 123 6.46 -15.99 2.37
N ALA A 124 7.61 -16.17 3.04
CA ALA A 124 8.92 -15.98 2.44
C ALA A 124 9.20 -16.99 1.33
N VAL A 125 8.83 -18.28 1.53
CA VAL A 125 8.90 -19.31 0.48
C VAL A 125 7.98 -18.96 -0.69
N LEU A 126 6.73 -18.58 -0.42
CA LEU A 126 5.76 -18.20 -1.45
C LEU A 126 6.24 -16.98 -2.25
N THR A 127 6.83 -15.98 -1.59
CA THR A 127 7.44 -14.83 -2.26
C THR A 127 8.55 -15.26 -3.21
N ARG A 128 9.32 -16.29 -2.85
CA ARG A 128 10.37 -16.83 -3.73
C ARG A 128 9.78 -17.49 -4.97
N PHE A 129 8.70 -18.26 -4.84
CA PHE A 129 7.97 -18.83 -5.98
C PHE A 129 7.39 -17.74 -6.88
N LEU A 130 6.74 -16.72 -6.30
CA LEU A 130 6.22 -15.57 -7.04
C LEU A 130 7.32 -14.86 -7.82
N LEU A 131 8.48 -14.64 -7.21
CA LEU A 131 9.62 -14.03 -7.90
C LEU A 131 10.05 -14.86 -9.11
N THR A 132 10.27 -16.16 -8.95
CA THR A 132 10.70 -17.01 -10.08
C THR A 132 9.64 -17.06 -11.20
N LEU A 133 8.36 -17.13 -10.83
CA LEU A 133 7.25 -17.17 -11.79
C LEU A 133 6.93 -15.79 -12.42
N SER A 134 7.31 -14.69 -11.77
CA SER A 134 7.08 -13.34 -12.33
C SER A 134 7.88 -13.09 -13.61
N PHE A 135 8.96 -13.85 -13.83
CA PHE A 135 9.78 -13.72 -15.03
C PHE A 135 9.06 -14.27 -16.27
N ASN A 136 9.18 -13.58 -17.40
CA ASN A 136 8.61 -14.00 -18.69
C ASN A 136 7.10 -14.32 -18.61
N ASP A 137 6.37 -13.49 -17.86
CA ASP A 137 4.93 -13.56 -17.67
C ASP A 137 4.41 -14.97 -17.33
N ARG A 138 5.05 -15.72 -16.40
CA ARG A 138 4.50 -17.03 -15.98
C ARG A 138 3.36 -16.94 -14.98
N LEU A 139 3.01 -15.72 -14.56
CA LEU A 139 1.90 -15.43 -13.64
C LEU A 139 0.60 -15.00 -14.33
N HIS A 140 0.51 -14.98 -15.68
CA HIS A 140 -0.63 -14.39 -16.39
C HIS A 140 -0.94 -12.99 -15.84
N VAL A 141 0.05 -12.11 -15.91
CA VAL A 141 0.08 -10.84 -15.18
C VAL A 141 -1.19 -10.01 -15.43
N GLU A 142 -1.64 -9.91 -16.67
CA GLU A 142 -2.83 -9.14 -17.03
C GLU A 142 -4.11 -9.64 -16.35
N ASN A 143 -4.34 -10.96 -16.36
CA ASN A 143 -5.55 -11.56 -15.76
C ASN A 143 -5.50 -11.54 -14.23
N ASN A 144 -4.30 -11.61 -13.66
CA ASN A 144 -4.08 -11.70 -12.22
C ASN A 144 -3.62 -10.38 -11.58
N LEU A 145 -3.69 -9.28 -12.33
CA LEU A 145 -3.15 -7.99 -11.93
C LEU A 145 -3.65 -7.53 -10.54
N PRO A 146 -4.95 -7.65 -10.18
CA PRO A 146 -5.44 -7.25 -8.86
C PRO A 146 -4.77 -7.99 -7.70
N ALA A 147 -4.62 -9.31 -7.83
CA ALA A 147 -3.97 -10.15 -6.83
C ALA A 147 -2.50 -9.77 -6.68
N LEU A 148 -1.79 -9.59 -7.79
CA LEU A 148 -0.38 -9.22 -7.81
C LEU A 148 -0.13 -7.85 -7.15
N LEU A 149 -0.93 -6.84 -7.52
CA LEU A 149 -0.84 -5.51 -6.92
C LEU A 149 -1.15 -5.53 -5.43
N HIS A 150 -2.16 -6.29 -5.01
CA HIS A 150 -2.48 -6.46 -3.59
C HIS A 150 -1.32 -7.14 -2.82
N ILE A 151 -0.72 -8.20 -3.37
CA ILE A 151 0.42 -8.87 -2.75
C ILE A 151 1.61 -7.92 -2.61
N ILE A 152 1.92 -7.15 -3.66
CA ILE A 152 3.01 -6.15 -3.63
C ILE A 152 2.78 -5.14 -2.51
N THR A 153 1.58 -4.55 -2.42
CA THR A 153 1.31 -3.50 -1.43
C THR A 153 1.30 -4.04 0.00
N MET A 154 0.82 -5.26 0.21
CA MET A 154 0.84 -5.89 1.54
C MET A 154 2.26 -6.27 1.98
N LEU A 155 3.11 -6.74 1.07
CA LEU A 155 4.46 -7.25 1.40
C LEU A 155 5.60 -6.24 1.23
N MET A 156 5.36 -5.06 0.65
CA MET A 156 6.37 -4.01 0.46
C MET A 156 7.18 -3.73 1.74
N ALA A 157 8.51 -3.66 1.65
CA ALA A 157 9.40 -3.39 2.79
C ALA A 157 9.25 -4.36 3.99
N SER A 158 8.67 -5.55 3.81
CA SER A 158 8.47 -6.52 4.89
C SER A 158 9.61 -7.54 4.99
N GLY A 159 10.09 -7.77 6.22
CA GLY A 159 11.05 -8.82 6.56
C GLY A 159 12.48 -8.59 6.13
N GLY A 160 13.23 -9.68 5.92
CA GLY A 160 14.65 -9.61 5.55
C GLY A 160 14.89 -8.96 4.19
N LEU A 161 16.12 -8.50 3.96
CA LEU A 161 16.54 -7.85 2.72
C LEU A 161 16.18 -8.66 1.46
N GLN A 162 16.27 -9.98 1.52
CA GLN A 162 15.94 -10.88 0.41
C GLN A 162 14.47 -10.77 -0.01
N VAL A 163 13.54 -10.77 0.95
CA VAL A 163 12.10 -10.66 0.66
C VAL A 163 11.77 -9.27 0.13
N ARG A 164 12.35 -8.22 0.72
CA ARG A 164 12.20 -6.84 0.25
C ARG A 164 12.67 -6.67 -1.20
N ALA A 165 13.84 -7.20 -1.52
CA ALA A 165 14.39 -7.18 -2.87
C ALA A 165 13.55 -8.04 -3.83
N ALA A 166 13.02 -9.18 -3.39
CA ALA A 166 12.13 -10.00 -4.19
C ALA A 166 10.83 -9.28 -4.55
N ILE A 167 10.18 -8.58 -3.60
CA ILE A 167 8.96 -7.80 -3.87
C ILE A 167 9.22 -6.65 -4.85
N HIS A 168 10.37 -5.98 -4.72
CA HIS A 168 10.82 -4.96 -5.67
C HIS A 168 11.02 -5.56 -7.08
N ALA A 169 11.74 -6.69 -7.19
CA ALA A 169 11.97 -7.37 -8.46
C ALA A 169 10.66 -7.91 -9.09
N ILE A 170 9.73 -8.43 -8.28
CA ILE A 170 8.39 -8.84 -8.72
C ILE A 170 7.65 -7.64 -9.34
N THR A 171 7.71 -6.47 -8.70
CA THR A 171 7.09 -5.25 -9.20
C THR A 171 7.64 -4.86 -10.58
N ILE A 172 8.96 -4.91 -10.76
CA ILE A 172 9.61 -4.65 -12.05
C ILE A 172 9.18 -5.69 -13.10
N ASN A 173 9.22 -6.98 -12.75
CA ASN A 173 8.89 -8.07 -13.67
C ASN A 173 7.43 -8.02 -14.14
N ILE A 174 6.51 -7.60 -13.28
CA ILE A 174 5.09 -7.40 -13.62
C ILE A 174 4.93 -6.27 -14.63
N LEU A 175 5.54 -5.11 -14.38
CA LEU A 175 5.48 -3.98 -15.31
C LEU A 175 6.18 -4.28 -16.63
N GLN A 176 7.30 -5.00 -16.60
CA GLN A 176 7.98 -5.49 -17.81
C GLN A 176 7.10 -6.48 -18.59
N SER A 177 6.41 -7.39 -17.90
CA SER A 177 5.49 -8.33 -18.53
C SER A 177 4.39 -7.56 -19.28
N LEU A 178 3.77 -6.57 -18.62
CA LEU A 178 2.78 -5.68 -19.26
C LEU A 178 3.35 -4.96 -20.50
N CYS A 179 4.58 -4.45 -20.45
CA CYS A 179 5.23 -3.85 -21.63
C CYS A 179 5.36 -4.81 -22.82
N THR A 180 5.48 -6.12 -22.55
CA THR A 180 5.69 -7.15 -23.58
C THR A 180 4.41 -7.81 -24.06
N THR A 181 3.38 -7.87 -23.21
CA THR A 181 2.13 -8.57 -23.51
C THR A 181 1.05 -7.64 -24.04
N LEU A 182 1.02 -6.39 -23.58
CA LEU A 182 0.04 -5.40 -24.05
C LEU A 182 0.43 -4.84 -25.42
N THR A 183 -0.58 -4.52 -26.21
CA THR A 183 -0.42 -3.78 -27.47
C THR A 183 -0.36 -2.28 -27.17
N LEU A 184 0.85 -1.77 -26.94
CA LEU A 184 1.10 -0.37 -26.58
C LEU A 184 1.55 0.44 -27.79
N ASP A 185 1.15 1.72 -27.83
CA ASP A 185 1.73 2.66 -28.79
C ASP A 185 3.18 3.03 -28.39
N ALA A 186 3.91 3.68 -29.31
CA ALA A 186 5.31 4.01 -29.11
C ALA A 186 5.54 4.96 -27.92
N GLU A 187 4.57 5.81 -27.61
CA GLU A 187 4.67 6.84 -26.59
C GLU A 187 4.30 6.28 -25.20
N GLN A 188 3.26 5.45 -25.10
CA GLN A 188 2.92 4.62 -23.93
C GLN A 188 4.12 3.73 -23.56
N LEU A 189 4.72 3.05 -24.54
CA LEU A 189 5.91 2.21 -24.31
C LEU A 189 7.09 3.05 -23.82
N ARG A 190 7.30 4.27 -24.37
CA ARG A 190 8.33 5.20 -23.91
C ARG A 190 8.09 5.62 -22.46
N ARG A 191 6.87 6.01 -22.10
CA ARG A 191 6.49 6.39 -20.73
C ARG A 191 6.67 5.22 -19.76
N MET A 192 6.22 4.02 -20.10
CA MET A 192 6.44 2.82 -19.27
C MET A 192 7.93 2.54 -19.03
N ARG A 193 8.78 2.69 -20.06
CA ARG A 193 10.24 2.52 -19.91
C ARG A 193 10.84 3.53 -18.94
N VAL A 194 10.38 4.79 -18.97
CA VAL A 194 10.81 5.81 -18.00
C VAL A 194 10.38 5.42 -16.58
N ARG A 195 9.13 4.98 -16.38
CA ARG A 195 8.64 4.50 -15.08
C ARG A 195 9.43 3.30 -14.57
N LEU A 196 9.77 2.35 -15.43
CA LEU A 196 10.64 1.23 -15.09
C LEU A 196 12.05 1.68 -14.67
N GLN A 197 12.62 2.67 -15.35
CA GLN A 197 13.90 3.25 -14.94
C GLN A 197 13.81 3.94 -13.57
N GLU A 198 12.73 4.68 -13.29
CA GLU A 198 12.49 5.29 -11.97
C GLU A 198 12.48 4.26 -10.85
N LEU A 199 11.98 3.04 -11.10
CA LEU A 199 11.96 1.97 -10.11
C LEU A 199 13.36 1.41 -9.77
N THR A 200 14.35 1.66 -10.62
CA THR A 200 15.74 1.21 -10.44
C THR A 200 16.65 2.25 -9.77
N ILE A 201 16.11 3.44 -9.47
CA ILE A 201 16.88 4.52 -8.82
C ILE A 201 17.04 4.21 -7.32
N PRO A 202 18.19 4.53 -6.68
CA PRO A 202 18.44 4.25 -5.26
C PRO A 202 17.37 4.80 -4.30
N ARG A 203 16.72 5.92 -4.63
CA ARG A 203 15.59 6.46 -3.86
C ARG A 203 14.43 5.48 -3.76
N THR A 204 14.13 4.76 -4.84
CA THR A 204 13.07 3.75 -4.87
C THR A 204 13.48 2.52 -4.08
N TYR A 205 14.75 2.11 -4.12
CA TYR A 205 15.24 1.01 -3.26
C TYR A 205 14.96 1.28 -1.78
N LEU A 206 15.19 2.50 -1.32
CA LEU A 206 14.87 2.91 0.05
C LEU A 206 13.36 2.83 0.37
N GLN A 207 12.48 3.08 -0.62
CA GLN A 207 11.03 2.91 -0.44
C GLN A 207 10.66 1.45 -0.17
N PHE A 208 11.35 0.50 -0.81
CA PHE A 208 11.22 -0.93 -0.54
C PHE A 208 12.02 -1.39 0.69
N GLY A 209 12.65 -0.48 1.43
CA GLY A 209 13.50 -0.81 2.58
C GLY A 209 14.79 -1.52 2.20
N ILE A 210 15.28 -1.34 0.97
CA ILE A 210 16.54 -1.89 0.47
C ILE A 210 17.62 -0.82 0.67
N SER A 211 18.57 -1.09 1.56
CA SER A 211 19.68 -0.20 1.89
C SER A 211 21.02 -0.95 1.83
N GLY A 212 22.10 -0.23 1.52
CA GLY A 212 23.46 -0.78 1.59
C GLY A 212 23.90 -1.66 0.41
N THR A 213 23.08 -1.79 -0.64
CA THR A 213 23.44 -2.49 -1.89
C THR A 213 23.44 -1.53 -3.08
N ARG A 214 24.38 -1.70 -4.01
CA ARG A 214 24.45 -0.91 -5.25
C ARG A 214 23.39 -1.36 -6.25
N ASP A 215 23.04 -2.64 -6.22
CA ASP A 215 21.97 -3.22 -7.01
C ASP A 215 21.04 -4.08 -6.13
N SER A 216 19.74 -3.98 -6.39
CA SER A 216 18.71 -4.82 -5.78
C SER A 216 18.87 -6.29 -6.19
N SER A 217 19.39 -6.55 -7.39
CA SER A 217 19.59 -7.91 -7.90
C SER A 217 20.60 -8.71 -7.05
N GLU A 218 21.67 -8.06 -6.59
CA GLU A 218 22.66 -8.66 -5.70
C GLU A 218 22.00 -9.11 -4.38
N ALA A 219 21.09 -8.30 -3.85
CA ALA A 219 20.35 -8.57 -2.63
C ALA A 219 19.37 -9.76 -2.75
N VAL A 220 18.75 -9.92 -3.93
CA VAL A 220 17.86 -11.05 -4.25
C VAL A 220 18.63 -12.38 -4.25
N PHE A 221 19.86 -12.39 -4.76
CA PHE A 221 20.64 -13.62 -4.97
C PHE A 221 21.72 -13.88 -3.91
N LEU A 222 21.70 -13.21 -2.75
CA LEU A 222 22.70 -13.43 -1.69
C LEU A 222 22.81 -14.89 -1.19
N THR A 223 21.83 -15.75 -1.48
CA THR A 223 21.87 -17.20 -1.23
C THR A 223 22.62 -18.01 -2.29
N ARG A 224 22.81 -17.48 -3.51
CA ARG A 224 23.34 -18.24 -4.67
C ARG A 224 24.87 -18.36 -4.71
N GLY A 225 25.60 -17.59 -3.90
CA GLY A 225 27.04 -17.45 -4.04
C GLY A 225 27.81 -17.58 -2.74
N ARG A 226 28.08 -18.81 -2.30
CA ARG A 226 29.35 -19.29 -1.69
C ARG A 226 29.13 -20.64 -1.00
N SER A 227 29.28 -21.73 -1.72
CA SER A 227 29.40 -23.08 -1.14
C SER A 227 30.84 -23.32 -0.69
N GLY A 228 31.27 -22.65 0.38
CA GLY A 228 32.57 -22.85 1.01
C GLY A 228 32.43 -23.03 2.52
N PRO A 229 33.34 -23.76 3.20
CA PRO A 229 33.19 -24.12 4.62
C PRO A 229 33.15 -22.91 5.60
N GLY A 230 33.48 -21.69 5.15
CA GLY A 230 33.27 -20.44 5.91
C GLY A 230 31.92 -19.74 5.69
N SER A 231 31.09 -20.23 4.77
CA SER A 231 29.83 -19.59 4.33
C SER A 231 28.65 -19.90 5.23
N LEU A 232 28.57 -21.11 5.79
CA LEU A 232 27.50 -21.52 6.71
C LEU A 232 27.42 -20.62 7.97
N ARG A 233 28.57 -20.15 8.47
CA ARG A 233 28.64 -19.22 9.61
C ARG A 233 28.18 -17.80 9.24
N LYS A 234 28.36 -17.39 7.98
CA LYS A 234 27.91 -16.10 7.43
C LYS A 234 26.42 -16.15 7.06
N GLN A 235 25.93 -17.26 6.52
CA GLN A 235 24.53 -17.50 6.18
C GLN A 235 23.64 -17.54 7.44
N LYS A 236 24.12 -18.17 8.53
CA LYS A 236 23.42 -18.15 9.83
C LYS A 236 23.42 -16.75 10.46
N SER A 237 24.53 -16.01 10.34
CA SER A 237 24.66 -14.62 10.81
C SER A 237 23.78 -13.64 10.03
N LEU A 238 23.56 -13.84 8.73
CA LEU A 238 22.73 -12.96 7.89
C LEU A 238 21.22 -13.20 8.08
N LEU A 239 20.84 -14.42 8.43
CA LEU A 239 19.47 -14.74 8.86
C LEU A 239 19.19 -14.15 10.26
N ASP A 240 20.18 -14.14 11.16
CA ASP A 240 20.11 -13.47 12.47
C ASP A 240 20.13 -11.92 12.35
N ASP A 241 20.92 -11.37 11.41
CA ASP A 241 20.94 -9.92 11.09
C ASP A 241 19.66 -9.45 10.36
N SER A 242 18.91 -10.35 9.73
CA SER A 242 17.65 -10.01 9.05
C SER A 242 16.56 -9.47 9.98
N VAL A 243 16.70 -9.72 11.29
CA VAL A 243 15.85 -9.18 12.36
C VAL A 243 16.35 -7.81 12.84
N ARG A 244 17.64 -7.50 12.72
CA ARG A 244 18.24 -6.23 13.17
C ARG A 244 18.07 -5.09 12.16
N ASP A 245 17.98 -5.39 10.87
CA ASP A 245 17.73 -4.41 9.79
C ASP A 245 16.25 -4.25 9.42
N LEU A 246 15.34 -4.35 10.40
CA LEU A 246 13.93 -4.04 10.19
C LEU A 246 13.78 -2.53 10.01
N ILE A 247 13.80 -2.08 8.75
CA ILE A 247 13.47 -0.69 8.41
C ILE A 247 11.94 -0.59 8.43
N PRO A 248 11.35 0.23 9.32
CA PRO A 248 9.91 0.40 9.35
C PRO A 248 9.44 0.96 8.01
N LEU A 249 8.36 0.37 7.46
CA LEU A 249 7.73 0.89 6.25
C LEU A 249 7.27 2.33 6.52
N LYS A 250 7.66 3.26 5.65
CA LYS A 250 7.05 4.59 5.61
C LYS A 250 5.78 4.52 4.78
N LEU A 251 4.63 4.84 5.37
CA LEU A 251 3.34 4.81 4.68
C LEU A 251 3.30 5.74 3.45
N ASP A 252 4.00 6.87 3.49
CA ASP A 252 4.19 7.75 2.34
C ASP A 252 4.85 7.03 1.15
N ALA A 253 5.85 6.19 1.42
CA ALA A 253 6.54 5.43 0.37
C ALA A 253 5.60 4.42 -0.31
N LEU A 254 4.74 3.76 0.47
CA LEU A 254 3.69 2.90 -0.06
C LEU A 254 2.70 3.71 -0.89
N GLN A 255 2.24 4.86 -0.38
CA GLN A 255 1.31 5.72 -1.11
C GLN A 255 1.90 6.17 -2.47
N HIS A 256 3.17 6.56 -2.50
CA HIS A 256 3.87 6.92 -3.74
C HIS A 256 3.93 5.74 -4.73
N LEU A 257 4.26 4.53 -4.27
CA LEU A 257 4.26 3.36 -5.12
C LEU A 257 2.88 3.08 -5.70
N VAL A 258 1.83 3.11 -4.87
CA VAL A 258 0.46 2.85 -5.31
C VAL A 258 0.00 3.88 -6.34
N ASN A 259 0.29 5.16 -6.15
CA ASN A 259 -0.02 6.20 -7.14
C ASN A 259 0.71 5.96 -8.46
N ASN A 260 2.01 5.68 -8.41
CA ASN A 260 2.81 5.41 -9.61
C ASN A 260 2.28 4.19 -10.38
N LEU A 261 1.94 3.11 -9.67
CA LEU A 261 1.35 1.92 -10.27
C LEU A 261 -0.02 2.23 -10.87
N TRP A 262 -0.87 2.96 -10.12
CA TRP A 262 -2.20 3.34 -10.59
C TRP A 262 -2.15 4.19 -11.86
N GLU A 263 -1.33 5.25 -11.87
CA GLU A 263 -1.14 6.12 -13.04
C GLU A 263 -0.58 5.35 -14.24
N THR A 264 0.40 4.45 -14.01
CA THR A 264 0.98 3.63 -15.07
C THR A 264 -0.07 2.70 -15.68
N LEU A 265 -0.93 2.11 -14.85
CA LEU A 265 -1.98 1.19 -15.30
C LEU A 265 -3.16 1.93 -15.95
N GLU A 266 -3.43 3.17 -15.56
CA GLU A 266 -4.39 4.04 -16.27
C GLU A 266 -3.89 4.44 -17.65
N ASP A 267 -2.58 4.65 -17.82
CA ASP A 267 -2.00 5.04 -19.11
C ASP A 267 -1.99 3.90 -20.16
N VAL A 268 -1.79 2.67 -19.71
CA VAL A 268 -1.62 1.49 -20.59
C VAL A 268 -2.89 0.69 -20.80
N GLU A 269 -3.91 0.94 -19.98
CA GLU A 269 -5.24 0.31 -20.01
C GLU A 269 -5.23 -1.21 -20.30
N PRO A 270 -4.87 -2.05 -19.31
CA PRO A 270 -4.94 -3.50 -19.47
C PRO A 270 -6.33 -3.97 -19.89
N ALA A 271 -6.43 -5.00 -20.73
CA ALA A 271 -7.70 -5.46 -21.31
C ALA A 271 -8.70 -5.96 -20.23
N ASN A 272 -8.20 -6.43 -19.09
CA ASN A 272 -9.03 -6.74 -17.94
C ASN A 272 -9.60 -5.46 -17.30
N ALA A 273 -10.71 -4.95 -17.83
CA ALA A 273 -11.36 -3.73 -17.33
C ALA A 273 -11.75 -3.77 -15.84
N ARG A 274 -11.83 -4.96 -15.22
CA ARG A 274 -12.22 -5.13 -13.81
C ARG A 274 -11.06 -4.98 -12.83
N TRP A 275 -9.83 -4.80 -13.31
CA TRP A 275 -8.65 -4.76 -12.44
C TRP A 275 -8.77 -3.72 -11.32
N ARG A 276 -9.37 -2.56 -11.61
CA ARG A 276 -9.60 -1.47 -10.65
C ARG A 276 -10.54 -1.88 -9.52
N SER A 277 -11.71 -2.43 -9.88
CA SER A 277 -12.72 -2.85 -8.90
C SER A 277 -12.26 -4.04 -8.06
N GLU A 278 -11.57 -5.00 -8.67
CA GLU A 278 -11.07 -6.19 -7.98
C GLU A 278 -9.93 -5.85 -7.03
N TRP A 279 -9.01 -4.97 -7.43
CA TRP A 279 -7.94 -4.52 -6.55
C TRP A 279 -8.48 -3.68 -5.38
N HIS A 280 -9.44 -2.80 -5.66
CA HIS A 280 -10.16 -2.07 -4.62
C HIS A 280 -10.86 -3.01 -3.64
N ALA A 281 -11.57 -4.05 -4.12
CA ALA A 281 -12.25 -5.02 -3.26
C ALA A 281 -11.29 -5.79 -2.34
N LEU A 282 -10.14 -6.25 -2.85
CA LEU A 282 -9.11 -6.93 -2.06
C LEU A 282 -8.54 -6.01 -0.96
N THR A 283 -8.22 -4.76 -1.31
CA THR A 283 -7.65 -3.79 -0.38
C THR A 283 -8.68 -3.35 0.66
N GLN A 284 -9.94 -3.13 0.27
CA GLN A 284 -11.04 -2.84 1.17
C GLN A 284 -11.28 -3.98 2.17
N ALA A 285 -11.30 -5.23 1.69
CA ALA A 285 -11.46 -6.40 2.56
C ALA A 285 -10.31 -6.54 3.58
N ALA A 286 -9.08 -6.19 3.19
CA ALA A 286 -7.93 -6.19 4.08
C ALA A 286 -7.97 -5.01 5.09
N ALA A 287 -8.42 -3.83 4.67
CA ALA A 287 -8.50 -2.63 5.53
C ALA A 287 -9.50 -2.79 6.67
N PHE A 288 -10.60 -3.52 6.44
CA PHE A 288 -11.61 -3.80 7.47
C PHE A 288 -11.39 -5.11 8.22
N ARG A 289 -10.25 -5.78 8.01
CA ARG A 289 -9.85 -6.95 8.78
C ARG A 289 -8.77 -6.55 9.78
N ALA A 290 -9.05 -6.75 11.07
CA ALA A 290 -8.09 -6.44 12.12
C ALA A 290 -6.78 -7.22 11.92
N ASN A 291 -5.71 -6.49 11.64
CA ASN A 291 -4.36 -7.01 11.46
C ASN A 291 -3.37 -5.84 11.54
N PRO A 292 -2.72 -5.58 12.69
CA PRO A 292 -1.88 -4.39 12.87
C PRO A 292 -0.79 -4.24 11.80
N ALA A 293 -0.21 -5.34 11.30
CA ALA A 293 0.83 -5.28 10.27
C ALA A 293 0.31 -4.93 8.87
N LEU A 294 -0.91 -5.35 8.51
CA LEU A 294 -1.47 -5.19 7.15
C LEU A 294 -2.50 -4.08 7.04
N GLN A 295 -3.23 -3.82 8.11
CA GLN A 295 -4.38 -2.92 8.11
C GLN A 295 -4.00 -1.47 7.74
N PRO A 296 -2.90 -0.88 8.27
CA PRO A 296 -2.47 0.45 7.84
C PRO A 296 -2.14 0.54 6.35
N ARG A 297 -1.47 -0.49 5.82
CA ARG A 297 -1.10 -0.59 4.40
C ARG A 297 -2.35 -0.67 3.51
N ALA A 298 -3.33 -1.44 3.96
CA ALA A 298 -4.58 -1.62 3.27
C ALA A 298 -5.42 -0.33 3.25
N PHE A 299 -5.47 0.44 4.34
CA PHE A 299 -6.14 1.74 4.35
C PHE A 299 -5.51 2.73 3.37
N VAL A 300 -4.17 2.87 3.38
CA VAL A 300 -3.47 3.75 2.43
C VAL A 300 -3.77 3.36 0.98
N THR A 301 -3.69 2.05 0.67
CA THR A 301 -3.96 1.53 -0.68
C THR A 301 -5.44 1.68 -1.08
N MET A 302 -6.36 1.46 -0.14
CA MET A 302 -7.79 1.65 -0.36
C MET A 302 -8.09 3.13 -0.65
N GLY A 303 -7.53 4.05 0.12
CA GLY A 303 -7.72 5.49 -0.07
C GLY A 303 -7.27 5.99 -1.43
N THR A 304 -6.16 5.48 -1.97
CA THR A 304 -5.64 5.86 -3.30
C THR A 304 -6.40 5.20 -4.46
N THR A 305 -6.87 3.97 -4.29
CA THR A 305 -7.59 3.21 -5.35
C THR A 305 -9.08 3.56 -5.45
N SER A 306 -9.62 4.25 -4.44
CA SER A 306 -11.05 4.57 -4.38
C SER A 306 -11.43 5.67 -5.35
N ARG A 307 -12.49 5.42 -6.14
CA ARG A 307 -13.13 6.42 -7.03
C ARG A 307 -14.57 6.75 -6.64
N HIS A 308 -15.16 5.98 -5.75
CA HIS A 308 -16.48 6.22 -5.17
C HIS A 308 -16.55 5.54 -3.81
N MET A 309 -17.17 6.18 -2.82
CA MET A 309 -17.31 5.62 -1.48
C MET A 309 -18.76 5.71 -0.99
N PRO A 310 -19.41 4.56 -0.70
CA PRO A 310 -20.75 4.56 -0.13
C PRO A 310 -20.72 4.95 1.37
N HIS A 311 -21.78 5.58 1.86
CA HIS A 311 -21.88 6.08 3.24
C HIS A 311 -21.64 5.00 4.30
N ALA A 312 -22.10 3.77 4.09
CA ALA A 312 -21.88 2.66 5.01
C ALA A 312 -20.38 2.34 5.20
N THR A 313 -19.56 2.55 4.17
CA THR A 313 -18.09 2.38 4.26
C THR A 313 -17.45 3.55 5.01
N LEU A 314 -17.93 4.78 4.78
CA LEU A 314 -17.43 5.97 5.47
C LEU A 314 -17.60 5.85 6.99
N ALA A 315 -18.77 5.39 7.45
CA ALA A 315 -19.01 5.12 8.87
C ALA A 315 -18.02 4.11 9.46
N LYS A 316 -17.77 2.99 8.74
CA LYS A 316 -16.79 1.98 9.16
C LYS A 316 -15.37 2.53 9.25
N ILE A 317 -14.99 3.47 8.40
CA ILE A 317 -13.67 4.12 8.46
C ILE A 317 -13.54 4.94 9.75
N LEU A 318 -14.57 5.72 10.10
CA LEU A 318 -14.60 6.49 11.35
C LEU A 318 -14.61 5.58 12.58
N ASP A 319 -15.33 4.45 12.54
CA ASP A 319 -15.31 3.45 13.62
C ASP A 319 -13.91 2.85 13.83
N ASN A 320 -13.19 2.56 12.74
CA ASN A 320 -11.81 2.08 12.81
C ASN A 320 -10.87 3.16 13.34
N LEU A 321 -11.06 4.43 12.94
CA LEU A 321 -10.29 5.56 13.47
C LEU A 321 -10.50 5.72 14.98
N ALA A 322 -11.75 5.68 15.44
CA ALA A 322 -12.08 5.74 16.86
C ALA A 322 -11.48 4.56 17.64
N THR A 323 -11.48 3.37 17.05
CA THR A 323 -10.87 2.17 17.64
C THR A 323 -9.34 2.30 17.73
N ALA A 324 -8.70 2.81 16.68
CA ALA A 324 -7.26 3.06 16.63
C ALA A 324 -6.83 4.11 17.67
N LEU A 325 -7.58 5.21 17.79
CA LEU A 325 -7.36 6.25 18.80
C LEU A 325 -7.46 5.69 20.23
N LYS A 326 -8.47 4.86 20.52
CA LYS A 326 -8.62 4.20 21.83
C LYS A 326 -7.45 3.26 22.15
N ARG A 327 -6.88 2.62 21.14
CA ARG A 327 -5.72 1.73 21.25
C ARG A 327 -4.38 2.48 21.25
N GLN A 328 -4.39 3.78 20.99
CA GLN A 328 -3.19 4.60 20.79
C GLN A 328 -2.29 4.05 19.67
N ASP A 329 -2.89 3.43 18.66
CA ASP A 329 -2.20 2.88 17.49
C ASP A 329 -1.92 4.01 16.48
N VAL A 330 -0.76 4.64 16.62
CA VAL A 330 -0.37 5.82 15.84
C VAL A 330 -0.29 5.50 14.35
N ASP A 331 0.21 4.33 13.95
CA ASP A 331 0.37 3.94 12.55
C ASP A 331 -0.99 3.69 11.88
N LEU A 332 -1.93 3.07 12.59
CA LEU A 332 -3.29 2.88 12.11
C LEU A 332 -4.06 4.21 12.03
N VAL A 333 -3.90 5.11 13.01
CA VAL A 333 -4.50 6.45 12.95
C VAL A 333 -3.93 7.22 11.74
N ASP A 334 -2.61 7.20 11.55
CA ASP A 334 -1.93 7.89 10.45
C ASP A 334 -2.43 7.40 9.09
N SER A 335 -2.42 6.08 8.87
CA SER A 335 -2.90 5.47 7.62
C SER A 335 -4.38 5.75 7.32
N ILE A 336 -5.25 5.74 8.34
CA ILE A 336 -6.67 6.10 8.16
C ILE A 336 -6.79 7.58 7.79
N MET A 337 -6.02 8.47 8.42
CA MET A 337 -6.01 9.90 8.08
C MET A 337 -5.50 10.16 6.65
N MET A 338 -4.42 9.47 6.24
CA MET A 338 -3.94 9.50 4.85
C MET A 338 -5.01 9.02 3.86
N ALA A 339 -5.72 7.94 4.20
CA ALA A 339 -6.82 7.43 3.39
C ALA A 339 -7.97 8.43 3.32
N LEU A 340 -8.41 8.99 4.46
CA LEU A 340 -9.47 9.98 4.55
C LEU A 340 -9.18 11.21 3.68
N ALA A 341 -7.96 11.73 3.71
CA ALA A 341 -7.57 12.86 2.86
C ALA A 341 -7.83 12.55 1.38
N ARG A 342 -7.52 11.33 0.90
CA ARG A 342 -7.80 10.95 -0.50
C ARG A 342 -9.28 10.74 -0.77
N LEU A 343 -10.00 10.12 0.16
CA LEU A 343 -11.43 9.85 0.00
C LEU A 343 -12.27 11.12 0.00
N LEU A 344 -11.90 12.12 0.81
CA LEU A 344 -12.57 13.43 0.85
C LEU A 344 -12.43 14.19 -0.46
N ALA A 345 -11.34 14.02 -1.22
CA ALA A 345 -11.21 14.60 -2.55
C ALA A 345 -12.19 13.99 -3.59
N VAL A 346 -12.76 12.82 -3.29
CA VAL A 346 -13.62 12.06 -4.20
C VAL A 346 -15.09 12.13 -3.78
N VAL A 347 -15.37 12.25 -2.48
CA VAL A 347 -16.73 12.39 -1.97
C VAL A 347 -17.23 13.80 -2.23
N VAL A 348 -18.41 13.94 -2.82
CA VAL A 348 -19.02 15.25 -3.05
C VAL A 348 -19.52 15.82 -1.71
N PRO A 349 -19.17 17.06 -1.33
CA PRO A 349 -19.58 17.69 -0.07
C PRO A 349 -21.02 18.24 -0.16
N ARG A 350 -21.98 17.36 -0.43
CA ARG A 350 -23.43 17.67 -0.43
C ARG A 350 -24.17 16.62 0.39
N GLU A 351 -25.29 17.04 0.99
CA GLU A 351 -26.13 16.18 1.83
C GLU A 351 -25.31 15.46 2.91
N SER A 352 -25.39 14.12 2.99
CA SER A 352 -24.58 13.26 3.87
C SER A 352 -23.07 13.41 3.66
N GLY A 353 -22.62 13.77 2.46
CA GLY A 353 -21.22 14.07 2.17
C GLY A 353 -20.73 15.33 2.88
N LEU A 354 -21.57 16.36 3.02
CA LEU A 354 -21.21 17.59 3.74
C LEU A 354 -20.96 17.31 5.22
N GLU A 355 -21.82 16.52 5.85
CA GLU A 355 -21.65 16.10 7.25
C GLU A 355 -20.36 15.31 7.44
N PHE A 356 -20.04 14.40 6.52
CA PHE A 356 -18.81 13.62 6.56
C PHE A 356 -17.55 14.50 6.45
N HIS A 357 -17.55 15.50 5.57
CA HIS A 357 -16.44 16.46 5.47
C HIS A 357 -16.28 17.28 6.75
N ALA A 358 -17.37 17.80 7.29
CA ALA A 358 -17.34 18.60 8.52
C ALA A 358 -16.86 17.77 9.73
N LEU A 359 -17.34 16.53 9.89
CA LEU A 359 -16.87 15.63 10.94
C LEU A 359 -15.39 15.28 10.78
N SER A 360 -14.95 15.02 9.55
CA SER A 360 -13.53 14.73 9.25
C SER A 360 -12.63 15.93 9.53
N PHE A 361 -13.09 17.15 9.23
CA PHE A 361 -12.40 18.39 9.58
C PHE A 361 -12.18 18.51 11.08
N TRP A 362 -13.24 18.36 11.89
CA TRP A 362 -13.12 18.46 13.35
C TRP A 362 -12.29 17.33 13.97
N THR A 363 -12.38 16.14 13.39
CA THR A 363 -11.54 15.00 13.77
C THR A 363 -10.07 15.30 13.50
N ALA A 364 -9.74 15.87 12.34
CA ALA A 364 -8.39 16.28 12.01
C ALA A 364 -7.86 17.38 12.94
N VAL A 365 -8.68 18.40 13.24
CA VAL A 365 -8.33 19.44 14.23
C VAL A 365 -8.04 18.83 15.60
N THR A 366 -8.83 17.83 16.02
CA THR A 366 -8.56 17.11 17.28
C THR A 366 -7.22 16.38 17.24
N ILE A 367 -6.92 15.71 16.13
CA ILE A 367 -5.68 14.95 15.94
C ILE A 367 -4.43 15.85 15.92
N LEU A 368 -4.52 17.09 15.42
CA LEU A 368 -3.42 18.08 15.49
C LEU A 368 -2.91 18.29 16.93
N HIS A 369 -3.80 18.13 17.92
CA HIS A 369 -3.48 18.37 19.32
C HIS A 369 -2.89 17.16 20.05
N LEU A 370 -2.80 15.98 19.41
CA LEU A 370 -2.28 14.75 20.01
C LEU A 370 -0.74 14.72 20.12
N GLY A 371 -0.02 15.69 19.53
CA GLY A 371 1.42 15.87 19.73
C GLY A 371 2.34 14.93 18.94
N SER A 372 1.80 14.09 18.04
CA SER A 372 2.60 13.26 17.12
C SER A 372 2.87 13.98 15.80
N ALA A 373 4.14 14.02 15.37
CA ALA A 373 4.58 14.68 14.14
C ALA A 373 3.97 14.04 12.86
N ALA A 374 3.85 12.71 12.82
CA ALA A 374 3.23 11.99 11.70
C ALA A 374 1.74 12.34 11.61
N LEU A 375 1.03 12.22 12.74
CA LEU A 375 -0.39 12.53 12.83
C LEU A 375 -0.69 13.98 12.49
N PHE A 376 0.18 14.91 12.89
CA PHE A 376 0.04 16.32 12.54
C PHE A 376 0.06 16.52 11.02
N THR A 377 1.00 15.88 10.33
CA THR A 377 1.14 15.98 8.87
C THR A 377 -0.10 15.41 8.14
N SER A 378 -0.59 14.25 8.57
CA SER A 378 -1.79 13.63 7.99
C SER A 378 -3.08 14.40 8.32
N ALA A 379 -3.19 14.97 9.52
CA ALA A 379 -4.31 15.84 9.89
C ALA A 379 -4.36 17.12 9.07
N LEU A 380 -3.20 17.77 8.81
CA LEU A 380 -3.15 18.91 7.88
C LEU A 380 -3.65 18.53 6.49
N ALA A 381 -3.28 17.35 5.97
CA ALA A 381 -3.73 16.89 4.66
C ALA A 381 -5.26 16.70 4.59
N VAL A 382 -5.88 16.19 5.66
CA VAL A 382 -7.34 16.09 5.75
C VAL A 382 -7.99 17.47 5.77
N ILE A 383 -7.52 18.40 6.60
CA ILE A 383 -8.04 19.77 6.67
C ILE A 383 -7.95 20.45 5.29
N GLU A 384 -6.79 20.37 4.66
CA GLU A 384 -6.55 20.93 3.33
C GLU A 384 -7.48 20.39 2.27
N THR A 385 -7.73 19.07 2.31
CA THR A 385 -8.61 18.46 1.33
C THR A 385 -10.06 18.89 1.56
N VAL A 386 -10.51 19.00 2.81
CA VAL A 386 -11.86 19.49 3.11
C VAL A 386 -12.04 20.92 2.61
N LEU A 387 -11.08 21.80 2.88
CA LEU A 387 -11.16 23.20 2.45
C LEU A 387 -11.17 23.32 0.93
N THR A 388 -10.28 22.59 0.26
CA THR A 388 -10.24 22.54 -1.22
C THR A 388 -11.55 22.02 -1.79
N ALA A 389 -12.11 20.94 -1.25
CA ALA A 389 -13.40 20.41 -1.68
C ALA A 389 -14.55 21.43 -1.48
N PHE A 390 -14.53 22.18 -0.37
CA PHE A 390 -15.52 23.22 -0.12
C PHE A 390 -15.40 24.39 -1.10
N GLU A 391 -14.18 24.79 -1.48
CA GLU A 391 -13.94 25.83 -2.50
C GLU A 391 -14.39 25.36 -3.89
N ASP A 392 -13.98 24.15 -4.30
CA ASP A 392 -14.30 23.57 -5.61
C ASP A 392 -15.82 23.41 -5.81
N HIS A 393 -16.53 22.99 -4.76
CA HIS A 393 -17.98 22.81 -4.78
C HIS A 393 -18.78 24.04 -4.33
N ARG A 394 -18.11 25.17 -4.04
CA ARG A 394 -18.74 26.43 -3.64
C ARG A 394 -19.67 26.30 -2.42
N VAL A 395 -19.27 25.47 -1.45
CA VAL A 395 -20.06 25.17 -0.25
C VAL A 395 -20.18 26.40 0.66
N VAL A 396 -19.14 27.23 0.69
CA VAL A 396 -19.02 28.42 1.55
C VAL A 396 -19.54 29.68 0.84
N ASP A 397 -20.19 29.55 -0.31
CA ASP A 397 -20.75 30.69 -1.04
C ASP A 397 -21.93 31.29 -0.26
N GLY A 398 -21.68 32.42 0.43
CA GLY A 398 -22.71 33.19 1.15
C GLY A 398 -22.83 32.88 2.65
N HIS A 399 -22.08 31.90 3.16
CA HIS A 399 -22.04 31.54 4.59
C HIS A 399 -20.59 31.52 5.09
N SER A 400 -20.36 31.78 6.38
CA SER A 400 -19.04 31.62 6.97
C SER A 400 -18.63 30.16 7.04
N LEU A 401 -17.32 29.88 7.03
CA LEU A 401 -16.81 28.52 7.16
C LEU A 401 -17.31 27.85 8.45
N ILE A 402 -17.35 28.60 9.56
CA ILE A 402 -17.89 28.11 10.83
C ILE A 402 -19.37 27.74 10.72
N HIS A 403 -20.21 28.49 9.99
CA HIS A 403 -21.62 28.17 9.83
C HIS A 403 -21.83 26.81 9.13
N VAL A 404 -20.92 26.42 8.24
CA VAL A 404 -20.95 25.10 7.57
C VAL A 404 -20.48 23.98 8.51
N LEU A 405 -19.50 24.26 9.37
CA LEU A 405 -18.86 23.25 10.23
C LEU A 405 -19.56 23.06 11.59
N GLU A 406 -20.19 24.11 12.12
CA GLU A 406 -20.81 24.16 13.45
C GLU A 406 -21.92 23.11 13.66
N PRO A 407 -22.82 22.82 12.69
CA PRO A 407 -23.88 21.83 12.91
C PRO A 407 -23.34 20.46 13.31
N SER A 408 -22.27 19.99 12.66
CA SER A 408 -21.63 18.72 13.00
C SER A 408 -20.95 18.76 14.37
N ARG A 409 -20.39 19.91 14.76
CA ARG A 409 -19.77 20.11 16.07
C ARG A 409 -20.81 20.11 17.19
N ALA A 410 -21.95 20.76 16.97
CA ALA A 410 -23.05 20.86 17.95
C ALA A 410 -23.63 19.49 18.32
N ARG A 411 -23.66 18.53 17.38
CA ARG A 411 -24.10 17.14 17.65
C ARG A 411 -23.19 16.41 18.66
N CYS A 412 -21.94 16.82 18.78
CA CYS A 412 -20.92 16.25 19.67
C CYS A 412 -20.39 17.30 20.65
N GLN A 413 -21.24 18.24 21.09
CA GLN A 413 -20.83 19.41 21.87
C GLN A 413 -20.14 19.03 23.18
N GLN A 414 -20.58 17.97 23.86
CA GLN A 414 -19.97 17.53 25.12
C GLN A 414 -18.51 17.11 24.91
N GLN A 415 -18.26 16.25 23.93
CA GLN A 415 -16.93 15.70 23.64
C GLN A 415 -15.97 16.79 23.16
N PHE A 416 -16.45 17.68 22.27
CA PHE A 416 -15.63 18.80 21.80
C PHE A 416 -15.41 19.87 22.87
N GLY A 417 -16.36 20.08 23.79
CA GLY A 417 -16.21 21.02 24.89
C GLY A 417 -15.14 20.60 25.90
N GLU A 418 -15.08 19.31 26.25
CA GLU A 418 -14.02 18.76 27.10
C GLU A 418 -12.63 18.89 26.45
N LEU A 419 -12.56 18.63 25.14
CA LEU A 419 -11.34 18.79 24.36
C LEU A 419 -10.89 20.27 24.31
N ASP A 420 -11.80 21.18 24.00
CA ASP A 420 -11.55 22.62 23.93
C ASP A 420 -11.02 23.17 25.26
N ALA A 421 -11.64 22.76 26.37
CA ALA A 421 -11.18 23.09 27.72
C ALA A 421 -9.77 22.55 28.00
N SER A 422 -9.45 21.33 27.53
CA SER A 422 -8.13 20.74 27.71
C SER A 422 -7.04 21.45 26.90
N ILE A 423 -7.38 21.98 25.72
CA ILE A 423 -6.45 22.71 24.86
C ILE A 423 -6.37 24.20 25.25
N GLY A 424 -7.39 24.73 25.92
CA GLY A 424 -7.50 26.15 26.27
C GLY A 424 -7.94 27.02 25.10
N MET A 425 -8.72 26.50 24.16
CA MET A 425 -9.23 27.23 23.00
C MET A 425 -10.75 27.16 22.92
N SER A 426 -11.38 28.24 22.45
CA SER A 426 -12.83 28.29 22.20
C SER A 426 -13.09 28.54 20.73
N PHE A 427 -13.54 27.50 20.02
CA PHE A 427 -13.97 27.63 18.62
C PHE A 427 -15.32 28.36 18.48
N ALA A 428 -16.09 28.48 19.57
CA ALA A 428 -17.34 29.22 19.61
C ALA A 428 -17.11 30.73 19.69
N ASP A 429 -16.12 31.18 20.48
CA ASP A 429 -15.87 32.62 20.68
C ASP A 429 -15.09 33.26 19.54
N SER A 430 -14.07 32.56 19.01
CA SER A 430 -13.28 33.05 17.88
C SER A 430 -12.68 31.88 17.09
N PHE A 431 -13.42 31.43 16.09
CA PHE A 431 -13.01 30.33 15.21
C PHE A 431 -11.64 30.59 14.53
N ASP A 432 -11.41 31.81 14.06
CA ASP A 432 -10.20 32.22 13.34
C ASP A 432 -8.94 32.14 14.21
N PHE A 433 -8.99 32.64 15.45
CA PHE A 433 -7.88 32.53 16.40
C PHE A 433 -7.67 31.09 16.88
N ALA A 434 -8.73 30.33 17.14
CA ALA A 434 -8.61 28.93 17.55
C ALA A 434 -7.99 28.07 16.44
N MET A 435 -8.41 28.27 15.18
CA MET A 435 -7.79 27.60 14.03
C MET A 435 -6.34 28.03 13.81
N ALA A 436 -6.05 29.34 13.86
CA ALA A 436 -4.68 29.83 13.73
C ALA A 436 -3.77 29.29 14.84
N GLY A 437 -4.25 29.23 16.09
CA GLY A 437 -3.55 28.64 17.23
C GLY A 437 -3.34 27.13 17.12
N SER A 438 -4.28 26.41 16.49
CA SER A 438 -4.12 24.99 16.18
C SER A 438 -3.01 24.76 15.15
N LEU A 439 -2.91 25.64 14.15
CA LEU A 439 -2.00 25.51 13.01
C LEU A 439 -0.59 26.04 13.28
N VAL A 440 -0.42 27.03 14.18
CA VAL A 440 0.88 27.69 14.43
C VAL A 440 1.99 26.69 14.80
N ARG A 441 1.65 25.58 15.47
CA ARG A 441 2.59 24.50 15.81
C ARG A 441 3.25 23.88 14.57
N GLY A 442 2.58 23.93 13.43
CA GLY A 442 3.09 23.44 12.15
C GLY A 442 4.24 24.25 11.57
N LEU A 443 4.38 25.53 11.97
CA LEU A 443 5.50 26.38 11.55
C LEU A 443 6.83 25.97 12.21
N GLN A 444 6.75 25.27 13.35
CA GLN A 444 7.92 24.76 14.09
C GLN A 444 8.21 23.28 13.77
N HIS A 445 7.55 22.71 12.76
CA HIS A 445 7.67 21.29 12.46
C HIS A 445 9.03 20.96 11.85
N SER A 446 9.60 19.80 12.21
CA SER A 446 10.92 19.36 11.73
C SER A 446 10.99 19.06 10.24
N GLN A 447 9.84 18.77 9.62
CA GLN A 447 9.70 18.52 8.18
C GLN A 447 9.33 19.81 7.44
N PRO A 448 10.17 20.30 6.50
CA PRO A 448 9.89 21.52 5.74
C PRO A 448 8.57 21.47 4.96
N GLY A 449 8.21 20.29 4.43
CA GLY A 449 6.94 20.12 3.71
C GLY A 449 5.71 20.39 4.59
N THR A 450 5.76 20.05 5.88
CA THR A 450 4.69 20.33 6.84
C THR A 450 4.60 21.83 7.14
N VAL A 451 5.75 22.53 7.24
CA VAL A 451 5.80 23.99 7.39
C VAL A 451 5.14 24.66 6.18
N THR A 452 5.56 24.30 4.95
CA THR A 452 4.97 24.86 3.72
C THR A 452 3.47 24.60 3.62
N ARG A 453 3.01 23.38 3.94
CA ARG A 453 1.57 23.04 3.95
C ARG A 453 0.81 23.87 4.99
N THR A 454 1.38 24.11 6.16
CA THR A 454 0.79 24.94 7.22
C THR A 454 0.58 26.39 6.74
N ILE A 455 1.59 26.97 6.10
CA ILE A 455 1.52 28.33 5.54
C ILE A 455 0.45 28.40 4.45
N ARG A 456 0.39 27.40 3.56
CA ARG A 456 -0.62 27.31 2.51
C ARG A 456 -2.03 27.23 3.09
N LEU A 457 -2.24 26.42 4.13
CA LEU A 457 -3.52 26.29 4.81
C LEU A 457 -3.97 27.58 5.48
N LEU A 458 -3.08 28.27 6.21
CA LEU A 458 -3.37 29.58 6.80
C LEU A 458 -3.75 30.60 5.72
N SER A 459 -3.03 30.59 4.59
CA SER A 459 -3.31 31.44 3.44
C SER A 459 -4.65 31.10 2.77
N GLN A 460 -5.00 29.81 2.66
CA GLN A 460 -6.29 29.35 2.13
C GLN A 460 -7.45 29.82 3.02
N LEU A 461 -7.34 29.64 4.33
CA LEU A 461 -8.34 30.12 5.30
C LEU A 461 -8.53 31.64 5.22
N LEU A 462 -7.43 32.41 5.12
CA LEU A 462 -7.49 33.85 4.91
C LEU A 462 -8.16 34.23 3.58
N ASN A 463 -7.88 33.48 2.50
CA ASN A 463 -8.49 33.68 1.19
C ASN A 463 -9.98 33.38 1.17
N ILE A 464 -10.44 32.35 1.88
CA ILE A 464 -11.86 32.02 2.04
C ILE A 464 -12.60 33.21 2.68
N GLU A 465 -12.07 33.75 3.78
CA GLU A 465 -12.64 34.93 4.45
C GLU A 465 -12.63 36.18 3.55
N ARG A 466 -11.58 36.37 2.75
CA ARG A 466 -11.49 37.47 1.77
C ARG A 466 -12.49 37.31 0.63
N GLY A 467 -12.66 36.09 0.11
CA GLY A 467 -13.61 35.78 -0.96
C GLY A 467 -15.05 36.13 -0.58
N MET A 468 -15.43 35.86 0.68
CA MET A 468 -16.72 36.28 1.22
C MET A 468 -16.89 37.81 1.21
N GLN A 469 -15.85 38.57 1.55
CA GLN A 469 -15.91 40.02 1.55
C GLN A 469 -16.12 40.61 0.15
N ALA A 470 -15.40 40.11 -0.86
CA ALA A 470 -15.52 40.59 -2.23
C ALA A 470 -16.93 40.38 -2.80
N ARG A 471 -17.60 39.30 -2.40
CA ARG A 471 -18.94 38.93 -2.90
C ARG A 471 -20.08 39.63 -2.14
N ASN A 472 -19.89 39.92 -0.85
CA ASN A 472 -20.86 40.68 -0.04
C ASN A 472 -20.74 42.20 -0.23
N SER A 473 -19.72 42.69 -0.94
CA SER A 473 -19.53 44.11 -1.25
C SER A 473 -20.12 44.45 -2.61
N THR A 474 -20.98 45.47 -2.69
CA THR A 474 -21.47 46.02 -3.96
C THR A 474 -20.30 46.52 -4.81
N ARG A 475 -20.41 46.42 -6.15
CA ARG A 475 -19.36 46.64 -7.19
C ARG A 475 -18.52 47.95 -7.09
N LEU A 476 -18.82 48.86 -6.17
CA LEU A 476 -18.20 50.18 -6.01
C LEU A 476 -17.06 50.23 -4.95
N SER A 477 -16.76 49.14 -4.23
CA SER A 477 -15.77 49.12 -3.12
C SER A 477 -14.54 48.22 -3.38
N LEU A 478 -14.20 47.92 -4.63
CA LEU A 478 -13.13 46.96 -4.98
C LEU A 478 -11.69 47.46 -4.77
N THR A 479 -11.50 48.70 -4.28
CA THR A 479 -10.16 49.32 -4.17
C THR A 479 -9.59 49.41 -2.75
N SER A 480 -10.35 49.11 -1.69
CA SER A 480 -9.83 49.12 -0.31
C SER A 480 -9.88 47.73 0.33
N PHE A 481 -8.71 47.13 0.57
CA PHE A 481 -8.60 45.95 1.44
C PHE A 481 -9.02 46.35 2.86
N LYS A 482 -10.17 45.87 3.34
CA LYS A 482 -10.62 46.10 4.72
C LYS A 482 -10.42 44.84 5.55
N VAL A 483 -9.52 44.91 6.52
CA VAL A 483 -9.29 43.83 7.50
C VAL A 483 -10.53 43.66 8.39
N ARG A 484 -11.09 42.45 8.46
CA ARG A 484 -12.18 42.09 9.37
C ARG A 484 -11.67 41.33 10.58
N ARG A 485 -12.46 41.31 11.66
CA ARG A 485 -12.15 40.53 12.86
C ARG A 485 -11.85 39.05 12.55
N SER A 486 -12.59 38.43 11.63
CA SER A 486 -12.41 37.03 11.22
C SER A 486 -11.12 36.74 10.44
N MET A 487 -10.36 37.77 10.06
CA MET A 487 -9.07 37.62 9.39
C MET A 487 -7.89 37.77 10.35
N LEU A 488 -8.13 38.31 11.56
CA LEU A 488 -7.06 38.70 12.47
C LEU A 488 -6.28 37.47 12.95
N GLY A 489 -6.95 36.36 13.30
CA GLY A 489 -6.26 35.14 13.71
C GLY A 489 -5.21 34.68 12.69
N TYR A 490 -5.58 34.56 11.42
CA TYR A 490 -4.66 34.12 10.37
C TYR A 490 -3.55 35.13 10.07
N LEU A 491 -3.89 36.43 10.02
CA LEU A 491 -2.91 37.49 9.78
C LEU A 491 -1.86 37.55 10.90
N THR A 492 -2.24 37.34 12.16
CA THR A 492 -1.26 37.37 13.28
C THR A 492 -0.20 36.29 13.16
N VAL A 493 -0.54 35.13 12.60
CA VAL A 493 0.40 34.02 12.39
C VAL A 493 1.20 34.18 11.10
N LEU A 494 0.60 34.71 10.04
CA LEU A 494 1.26 34.91 8.74
C LEU A 494 2.18 36.15 8.70
N TRP A 495 1.88 37.18 9.49
CA TRP A 495 2.62 38.45 9.46
C TRP A 495 4.13 38.29 9.71
N PRO A 496 4.60 37.55 10.74
CA PRO A 496 6.03 37.44 11.04
C PRO A 496 6.83 36.70 9.95
N ILE A 497 6.16 35.92 9.11
CA ILE A 497 6.77 35.09 8.06
C ILE A 497 6.51 35.65 6.65
N ALA A 498 5.86 36.80 6.53
CA ALA A 498 5.51 37.41 5.25
C ALA A 498 6.73 37.84 4.43
N ASP A 499 7.89 38.05 5.07
CA ASP A 499 9.16 38.38 4.41
C ASP A 499 9.97 37.11 4.03
N GLU A 500 9.61 35.93 4.54
CA GLU A 500 10.30 34.64 4.34
C GLU A 500 9.61 33.72 3.32
N VAL A 501 8.40 34.07 2.87
CA VAL A 501 7.55 33.34 1.92
C VAL A 501 7.47 34.11 0.61
#